data_AF-A0A8T8HRQ9-F1
#
_entry.id   AF-A0A8T8HRQ9-F1
#
_cell.length_a   1.000
_cell.length_b   1.000
_cell.length_c   1.000
_cell.angle_alpha   90.00
_cell.angle_beta   90.00
_cell.angle_gamma   90.00
#
_symmetry.space_group_name_H-M   'P 1'
#
loop_
_entity.id
_entity.type
_entity.pdbx_description
1 polymer ?
#
loop_
_entity_poly.entity_id
_entity_poly.type
_entity_poly.pdbx_seq_one_letter_code
_entity_poly.pdbx_strand_id
1 'polypeptide(L)'
;MTLPDTLVIEQPWGAARHLFGTRYEVRAYTEHGAPVAAVADRGRLGPVRRLLRTTGFSGRTVFDLVVSDLAGPGPVAPGLAAPGPGRPLLLIRKGPGKPPTRVTRADGVALGSVRRESRTHYALLDPAGQRICYFGDVAGFTRGAIAERDGRRVRRDVLRVRPDAPEPARSLAVAVGLAFDVVRGVGTNHTGGDGFDFPAA
;
A
#
# COMPACT_ATOMS: atom_id res chain seq x y z
N MET A 1 -2.39 13.87 -8.48
CA MET A 1 -1.10 13.36 -7.94
C MET A 1 -0.51 12.50 -9.03
N THR A 2 0.71 12.77 -9.50
CA THR A 2 1.29 12.03 -10.64
C THR A 2 2.38 11.08 -10.16
N LEU A 3 1.95 9.97 -9.57
CA LEU A 3 2.80 8.76 -9.52
C LEU A 3 2.75 8.10 -10.90
N PRO A 4 3.81 7.40 -11.34
CA PRO A 4 3.82 6.71 -12.63
C PRO A 4 2.72 5.63 -12.69
N ASP A 5 2.40 5.20 -13.91
CA ASP A 5 1.34 4.23 -14.15
C ASP A 5 1.74 2.82 -13.70
N THR A 6 3.03 2.46 -13.83
CA THR A 6 3.56 1.26 -13.19
C THR A 6 4.33 1.60 -11.93
N LEU A 7 4.03 0.88 -10.84
CA LEU A 7 4.77 0.89 -9.59
C LEU A 7 5.30 -0.51 -9.27
N VAL A 8 6.60 -0.61 -9.02
CA VAL A 8 7.22 -1.77 -8.38
C VAL A 8 7.19 -1.54 -6.87
N ILE A 9 6.44 -2.37 -6.15
CA ILE A 9 6.13 -2.20 -4.74
C ILE A 9 6.94 -3.22 -3.95
N GLU A 10 7.93 -2.76 -3.20
CA GLU A 10 8.77 -3.58 -2.34
C GLU A 10 8.23 -3.60 -0.91
N GLN A 11 7.94 -4.80 -0.44
CA GLN A 11 7.61 -5.07 0.94
C GLN A 11 8.75 -5.83 1.62
N PRO A 12 9.28 -5.37 2.75
CA PRO A 12 10.33 -6.10 3.46
C PRO A 12 9.87 -7.51 3.84
N TRP A 13 10.72 -8.51 3.57
CA TRP A 13 10.42 -9.93 3.78
C TRP A 13 11.41 -10.57 4.77
N GLY A 14 10.93 -11.38 5.70
CA GLY A 14 11.80 -12.12 6.63
C GLY A 14 11.05 -12.72 7.82
N ALA A 15 11.39 -13.95 8.20
CA ALA A 15 10.73 -14.73 9.25
C ALA A 15 10.56 -13.96 10.58
N ALA A 16 11.60 -13.23 11.01
CA ALA A 16 11.54 -12.40 12.22
C ALA A 16 10.59 -11.20 12.09
N ARG A 17 10.48 -10.59 10.91
CA ARG A 17 9.50 -9.52 10.65
C ARG A 17 8.08 -10.09 10.57
N HIS A 18 7.89 -11.35 10.20
CA HIS A 18 6.58 -11.98 10.23
C HIS A 18 6.08 -12.30 11.65
N LEU A 19 7.00 -12.59 12.58
CA LEU A 19 6.68 -12.88 13.97
C LEU A 19 6.56 -11.62 14.85
N PHE A 20 7.31 -10.56 14.52
CA PHE A 20 7.42 -9.35 15.37
C PHE A 20 7.12 -8.02 14.65
N GLY A 21 6.91 -8.06 13.33
CA GLY A 21 6.68 -6.90 12.47
C GLY A 21 5.32 -6.31 12.73
N THR A 22 5.30 -5.37 13.66
CA THR A 22 4.08 -4.67 14.06
C THR A 22 3.84 -3.44 13.21
N ARG A 23 4.83 -2.97 12.44
CA ARG A 23 4.75 -1.79 11.57
C ARG A 23 4.56 -2.17 10.12
N TYR A 24 3.61 -1.51 9.47
CA TYR A 24 3.47 -1.57 8.02
C TYR A 24 4.46 -0.60 7.39
N GLU A 25 5.26 -1.10 6.43
CA GLU A 25 6.20 -0.29 5.67
C GLU A 25 6.34 -0.88 4.27
N VAL A 26 6.21 -0.02 3.27
CA VAL A 26 6.32 -0.38 1.86
C VAL A 26 7.04 0.74 1.12
N ARG A 27 7.85 0.40 0.12
CA ARG A 27 8.45 1.37 -0.80
C ARG A 27 8.00 1.08 -2.21
N ALA A 28 7.71 2.12 -2.98
CA ALA A 28 7.37 2.01 -4.38
C ALA A 28 8.46 2.67 -5.24
N TYR A 29 8.71 2.05 -6.38
CA TYR A 29 9.72 2.44 -7.35
C TYR A 29 9.11 2.46 -8.75
N THR A 30 9.74 3.19 -9.66
CA THR A 30 9.52 3.02 -11.11
C THR A 30 9.97 1.62 -11.55
N GLU A 31 9.61 1.20 -12.76
CA GLU A 31 10.16 -0.02 -13.40
C GLU A 31 11.69 -0.02 -13.47
N HIS A 32 12.31 1.15 -13.63
CA HIS A 32 13.78 1.32 -13.63
C HIS A 32 14.42 1.39 -12.22
N GLY A 33 13.65 1.12 -11.16
CA GLY A 33 14.16 1.06 -9.79
C GLY A 33 14.39 2.41 -9.07
N ALA A 34 13.97 3.53 -9.66
CA ALA A 34 14.00 4.85 -9.01
C ALA A 34 12.88 4.96 -7.95
N PRO A 35 13.17 5.44 -6.73
CA PRO A 35 12.16 5.55 -5.68
C PRO A 35 11.13 6.63 -6.00
N VAL A 36 9.85 6.34 -5.78
CA VAL A 36 8.74 7.28 -6.03
C VAL A 36 7.85 7.51 -4.83
N ALA A 37 7.64 6.50 -3.98
CA ALA A 37 6.83 6.67 -2.79
C ALA A 37 7.24 5.74 -1.65
N ALA A 38 6.92 6.12 -0.43
CA ALA A 38 6.96 5.25 0.75
C ALA A 38 5.61 5.26 1.46
N VAL A 39 5.26 4.13 2.05
CA VAL A 39 4.09 4.00 2.93
C VAL A 39 4.54 3.53 4.30
N ALA A 40 4.11 4.23 5.34
CA ALA A 40 4.41 3.86 6.72
C ALA A 40 3.26 4.24 7.67
N ASP A 41 3.18 3.60 8.85
CA ASP A 41 2.26 4.03 9.91
C ASP A 41 2.59 5.48 10.37
N ARG A 42 1.58 6.37 10.47
CA ARG A 42 1.71 7.81 10.82
C ARG A 42 2.07 8.07 12.30
N GLY A 43 2.36 7.04 13.10
CA GLY A 43 2.67 7.21 14.51
C GLY A 43 3.24 5.98 15.20
N ARG A 44 3.58 6.12 16.48
CA ARG A 44 4.02 5.00 17.31
C ARG A 44 2.83 4.10 17.61
N LEU A 45 3.00 2.80 17.36
CA LEU A 45 2.01 1.79 17.72
C LEU A 45 1.96 1.66 19.24
N GLY A 46 0.81 1.96 19.84
CA GLY A 46 0.57 1.67 21.25
C GLY A 46 0.64 0.16 21.55
N PRO A 47 0.88 -0.22 22.82
CA PRO A 47 1.13 -1.61 23.22
C PRO A 47 0.01 -2.58 22.81
N VAL A 48 -1.25 -2.13 22.88
CA VAL A 48 -2.43 -2.92 22.47
C VAL A 48 -2.43 -3.23 20.97
N ARG A 49 -2.12 -2.24 20.12
CA ARG A 49 -2.04 -2.45 18.66
C ARG A 49 -0.88 -3.37 18.31
N ARG A 50 0.23 -3.27 19.06
CA ARG A 50 1.38 -4.16 18.93
C ARG A 50 0.97 -5.61 19.21
N LEU A 51 0.29 -5.85 20.33
CA LEU A 51 -0.18 -7.17 20.73
C LEU A 51 -1.18 -7.78 19.73
N LEU A 52 -2.17 -7.01 19.26
CA LEU A 52 -3.16 -7.47 18.29
C LEU A 52 -2.57 -7.81 16.91
N ARG A 53 -1.52 -7.10 16.50
CA ARG A 53 -0.80 -7.41 15.25
C ARG A 53 0.06 -8.68 15.40
N THR A 54 0.57 -8.99 16.60
CA THR A 54 1.34 -10.21 16.88
C THR A 54 0.49 -11.49 17.03
N THR A 55 -0.79 -11.40 17.42
CA THR A 55 -1.63 -12.58 17.74
C THR A 55 -2.51 -13.07 16.57
N GLY A 56 -2.18 -12.73 15.32
CA GLY A 56 -2.93 -13.20 14.14
C GLY A 56 -4.20 -12.41 13.80
N PHE A 57 -4.54 -11.38 14.59
CA PHE A 57 -5.67 -10.47 14.31
C PHE A 57 -5.27 -9.26 13.45
N SER A 58 -4.06 -9.22 12.89
CA SER A 58 -3.51 -8.08 12.13
C SER A 58 -4.50 -7.55 11.08
N GLY A 59 -5.21 -8.46 10.39
CA GLY A 59 -6.27 -8.14 9.43
C GLY A 59 -7.49 -7.38 9.94
N ARG A 60 -7.75 -7.39 11.25
CA ARG A 60 -8.86 -6.69 11.94
C ARG A 60 -8.38 -5.49 12.75
N THR A 61 -7.07 -5.19 12.73
CA THR A 61 -6.50 -4.05 13.46
C THR A 61 -6.63 -2.74 12.69
N VAL A 62 -6.50 -1.65 13.44
CA VAL A 62 -6.46 -0.30 12.89
C VAL A 62 -5.14 -0.05 12.17
N PHE A 63 -5.22 0.53 10.98
CA PHE A 63 -4.07 1.09 10.25
C PHE A 63 -4.32 2.57 9.97
N ASP A 64 -3.31 3.40 10.21
CA ASP A 64 -3.27 4.82 9.83
C ASP A 64 -1.94 5.04 9.14
N LEU A 65 -1.95 4.96 7.80
CA LEU A 65 -0.76 4.99 6.97
C LEU A 65 -0.66 6.35 6.28
N VAL A 66 0.57 6.83 6.13
CA VAL A 66 0.91 7.95 5.26
C VAL A 66 1.62 7.43 4.02
N VAL A 67 1.18 7.85 2.85
CA VAL A 67 1.91 7.71 1.59
C VAL A 67 2.69 9.00 1.39
N SER A 68 4.01 8.91 1.35
CA SER A 68 4.93 10.02 1.15
C SER A 68 5.60 9.93 -0.21
N ASP A 69 5.70 11.07 -0.88
CA ASP A 69 6.46 11.26 -2.11
C ASP A 69 7.96 11.16 -1.84
N LEU A 70 8.64 10.29 -2.57
CA LEU A 70 10.11 10.20 -2.52
C LEU A 70 10.78 10.83 -3.74
N ALA A 71 10.00 11.34 -4.70
CA ALA A 71 10.51 12.06 -5.86
C ALA A 71 10.86 13.51 -5.47
N GLY A 72 12.08 13.72 -4.93
CA GLY A 72 12.77 15.02 -4.82
C GLY A 72 13.87 15.15 -5.88
N PRO A 73 14.41 16.35 -6.18
CA PRO A 73 15.11 16.62 -7.44
C PRO A 73 16.46 15.88 -7.53
N GLY A 74 16.63 15.09 -8.59
CA GLY A 74 17.92 14.58 -9.04
C GLY A 74 18.45 13.31 -8.35
N PRO A 75 19.44 12.65 -8.98
CA PRO A 75 19.99 11.37 -8.51
C PRO A 75 20.67 11.56 -7.14
N VAL A 76 20.19 10.84 -6.13
CA VAL A 76 20.88 10.75 -4.85
C VAL A 76 22.09 9.84 -5.05
N ALA A 77 23.29 10.38 -4.89
CA ALA A 77 24.53 9.62 -4.95
C ALA A 77 24.47 8.40 -4.01
N PRO A 78 24.93 7.22 -4.44
CA PRO A 78 24.94 6.04 -3.58
C PRO A 78 25.86 6.29 -2.37
N GLY A 79 25.32 6.13 -1.15
CA GLY A 79 26.11 6.20 0.09
C GLY A 79 25.67 7.22 1.14
N LEU A 80 24.65 8.05 0.88
CA LEU A 80 24.09 8.98 1.88
C LEU A 80 22.76 8.48 2.45
N ALA A 81 22.57 8.77 3.74
CA ALA A 81 21.50 8.29 4.61
C ALA A 81 20.10 8.34 3.96
N ALA A 82 19.24 7.41 4.39
CA ALA A 82 17.86 7.29 3.92
C ALA A 82 17.20 8.68 3.80
N PRO A 83 16.61 9.04 2.64
CA PRO A 83 16.00 10.35 2.45
C PRO A 83 15.00 10.61 3.57
N GLY A 84 14.97 11.86 4.05
CA GLY A 84 14.04 12.32 5.08
C GLY A 84 12.57 12.03 4.72
N PRO A 85 11.63 12.18 5.66
CA PRO A 85 10.24 11.86 5.41
C PRO A 85 9.72 12.71 4.23
N GLY A 86 9.47 12.04 3.12
CA GLY A 86 8.96 12.63 1.90
C GLY A 86 7.63 13.36 2.07
N ARG A 87 7.30 14.27 1.15
CA ARG A 87 6.06 15.08 1.22
C ARG A 87 4.84 14.16 1.27
N PRO A 88 3.93 14.28 2.26
CA PRO A 88 2.74 13.43 2.31
C PRO A 88 1.84 13.70 1.10
N LEU A 89 1.39 12.61 0.47
CA LEU A 89 0.48 12.61 -0.68
C LEU A 89 -0.92 12.16 -0.28
N LEU A 90 -1.00 10.99 0.38
CA LEU A 90 -2.26 10.35 0.78
C LEU A 90 -2.18 9.85 2.22
N LEU A 91 -3.35 9.76 2.85
CA LEU A 91 -3.55 9.06 4.12
C LEU A 91 -4.50 7.89 3.89
N ILE A 92 -4.11 6.72 4.35
CA ILE A 92 -4.88 5.48 4.22
C ILE A 92 -5.28 5.02 5.62
N ARG A 93 -6.57 4.94 5.87
CA ARG A 93 -7.12 4.60 7.19
C ARG A 93 -8.02 3.39 7.12
N LYS A 94 -7.72 2.40 7.94
CA LYS A 94 -8.56 1.23 8.16
C LYS A 94 -8.95 1.16 9.62
N GLY A 95 -10.25 1.15 9.90
CA GLY A 95 -10.80 0.95 11.23
C GLY A 95 -10.78 -0.53 11.67
N PRO A 96 -11.19 -0.82 12.91
CA PRO A 96 -11.25 -2.19 13.41
C PRO A 96 -12.31 -3.02 12.66
N GLY A 97 -12.07 -4.32 12.50
CA GLY A 97 -13.00 -5.23 11.82
C GLY A 97 -12.79 -5.31 10.30
N LYS A 98 -13.87 -5.11 9.52
CA LYS A 98 -13.84 -5.08 8.04
C LYS A 98 -14.47 -3.81 7.42
N PRO A 99 -14.26 -2.60 7.97
CA PRO A 99 -14.79 -1.39 7.35
C PRO A 99 -14.08 -1.12 6.02
N PRO A 100 -14.70 -0.34 5.11
CA PRO A 100 -13.99 0.20 3.96
C PRO A 100 -12.72 0.95 4.39
N THR A 101 -11.64 0.75 3.66
CA THR A 101 -10.37 1.47 3.87
C THR A 101 -10.51 2.86 3.28
N ARG A 102 -10.47 3.90 4.09
CA ARG A 102 -10.66 5.29 3.66
C ARG A 102 -9.37 5.86 3.13
N VAL A 103 -9.47 6.69 2.10
CA VAL A 103 -8.34 7.39 1.50
C VAL A 103 -8.65 8.88 1.48
N THR A 104 -7.75 9.67 2.06
CA THR A 104 -7.81 11.13 2.01
C THR A 104 -6.51 11.65 1.42
N ARG A 105 -6.58 12.79 0.74
CA ARG A 105 -5.38 13.53 0.36
C ARG A 105 -4.75 14.18 1.59
N ALA A 106 -3.46 14.52 1.50
CA ALA A 106 -2.71 15.14 2.59
C ALA A 106 -3.28 16.51 3.03
N ASP A 107 -4.00 17.22 2.17
CA ASP A 107 -4.72 18.47 2.46
C ASP A 107 -6.06 18.25 3.21
N GLY A 108 -6.42 17.00 3.49
CA GLY A 108 -7.65 16.63 4.20
C GLY A 108 -8.84 16.32 3.30
N VAL A 109 -8.74 16.52 1.98
CA VAL A 109 -9.84 16.20 1.05
C VAL A 109 -10.08 14.69 1.03
N ALA A 110 -11.33 14.28 1.29
CA ALA A 110 -11.73 12.90 1.17
C ALA A 110 -11.81 12.49 -0.30
N LEU A 111 -11.06 11.45 -0.69
CA LEU A 111 -11.09 10.90 -2.05
C LEU A 111 -12.11 9.77 -2.17
N GLY A 112 -12.33 9.03 -1.08
CA GLY A 112 -13.28 7.94 -1.04
C GLY A 112 -12.83 6.80 -0.13
N SER A 113 -13.28 5.59 -0.46
CA SER A 113 -12.89 4.39 0.29
C SER A 113 -12.84 3.15 -0.59
N VAL A 114 -12.20 2.10 -0.09
CA VAL A 114 -12.07 0.82 -0.78
C VAL A 114 -12.76 -0.24 0.06
N ARG A 115 -13.72 -0.95 -0.54
CA ARG A 115 -14.42 -2.06 0.11
C ARG A 115 -14.08 -3.36 -0.59
N ARG A 116 -13.59 -4.33 0.18
CA ARG A 116 -13.46 -5.70 -0.30
C ARG A 116 -14.84 -6.35 -0.36
N GLU A 117 -15.29 -6.71 -1.55
CA GLU A 117 -16.58 -7.39 -1.77
C GLU A 117 -16.40 -8.91 -1.93
N SER A 118 -15.26 -9.35 -2.49
CA SER A 118 -14.91 -10.77 -2.55
C SER A 118 -13.39 -10.99 -2.39
N ARG A 119 -12.89 -12.21 -2.65
CA ARG A 119 -11.43 -12.43 -2.72
C ARG A 119 -10.79 -11.68 -3.88
N THR A 120 -11.55 -11.44 -4.94
CA THR A 120 -11.06 -10.86 -6.19
C THR A 120 -11.71 -9.53 -6.57
N HIS A 121 -12.69 -9.05 -5.81
CA HIS A 121 -13.40 -7.81 -6.13
C HIS A 121 -13.22 -6.80 -5.02
N TYR A 122 -12.64 -5.66 -5.38
CA TYR A 122 -12.44 -4.51 -4.50
C TYR A 122 -13.17 -3.33 -5.15
N ALA A 123 -14.24 -2.86 -4.53
CA ALA A 123 -15.00 -1.72 -4.99
C ALA A 123 -14.30 -0.43 -4.56
N LEU A 124 -14.08 0.48 -5.52
CA LEU A 124 -13.64 1.84 -5.28
C LEU A 124 -14.88 2.70 -5.10
N LEU A 125 -15.04 3.27 -3.91
CA LEU A 125 -16.18 4.06 -3.50
C LEU A 125 -15.80 5.53 -3.44
N ASP A 126 -16.70 6.40 -3.85
CA ASP A 126 -16.58 7.85 -3.67
C ASP A 126 -16.70 8.27 -2.19
N PRO A 127 -16.59 9.56 -1.85
CA PRO A 127 -16.75 10.03 -0.47
C PRO A 127 -18.15 9.79 0.13
N ALA A 128 -19.19 9.67 -0.70
CA ALA A 128 -20.56 9.37 -0.28
C ALA A 128 -20.80 7.86 -0.07
N GLY A 129 -19.84 7.01 -0.46
CA GLY A 129 -19.93 5.55 -0.38
C GLY A 129 -20.56 4.89 -1.62
N GLN A 130 -20.81 5.65 -2.69
CA GLN A 130 -21.28 5.09 -3.96
C GLN A 130 -20.10 4.47 -4.72
N ARG A 131 -20.34 3.34 -5.38
CA ARG A 131 -19.29 2.66 -6.15
C ARG A 131 -19.04 3.41 -7.45
N ILE A 132 -17.79 3.81 -7.65
CA ILE A 132 -17.30 4.39 -8.91
C ILE A 132 -17.03 3.26 -9.91
N CYS A 133 -16.24 2.27 -9.50
CA CYS A 133 -15.82 1.12 -10.30
C CYS A 133 -15.23 0.03 -9.39
N TYR A 134 -14.78 -1.08 -9.99
CA TYR A 134 -13.89 -2.03 -9.34
C TYR A 134 -12.43 -1.68 -9.59
N PHE A 135 -11.56 -2.11 -8.67
CA PHE A 135 -10.12 -1.97 -8.79
C PHE A 135 -9.59 -2.52 -10.13
N GLY A 136 -10.06 -3.70 -10.55
CA GLY A 136 -9.64 -4.34 -11.81
C GLY A 136 -9.99 -3.55 -13.07
N ASP A 137 -10.95 -2.63 -13.00
CA ASP A 137 -11.36 -1.78 -14.12
C ASP A 137 -10.32 -0.68 -14.41
N VAL A 138 -9.51 -0.33 -13.40
CA VAL A 138 -8.56 0.80 -13.45
C VAL A 138 -7.12 0.41 -13.17
N ALA A 139 -6.87 -0.77 -12.58
CA ALA A 139 -5.53 -1.25 -12.29
C ALA A 139 -5.42 -2.78 -12.19
N GLY A 140 -4.28 -3.31 -12.63
CA GLY A 140 -3.84 -4.68 -12.37
C GLY A 140 -2.82 -4.74 -11.24
N PHE A 141 -2.80 -5.85 -10.50
CA PHE A 141 -1.84 -6.09 -9.43
C PHE A 141 -1.30 -7.52 -9.50
N THR A 142 0.00 -7.65 -9.66
CA THR A 142 0.72 -8.92 -9.68
C THR A 142 1.52 -9.02 -8.40
N ARG A 143 1.24 -10.05 -7.59
CA ARG A 143 2.07 -10.34 -6.41
C ARG A 143 3.33 -11.04 -6.89
N GLY A 144 4.50 -10.43 -6.70
CA GLY A 144 5.72 -11.03 -7.22
C GLY A 144 6.53 -11.80 -6.17
N ALA A 145 7.69 -12.25 -6.62
CA ALA A 145 8.57 -13.14 -5.87
C ALA A 145 9.37 -12.40 -4.79
N ILE A 146 10.00 -13.19 -3.93
CA ILE A 146 11.01 -12.69 -3.00
C ILE A 146 12.30 -12.44 -3.78
N ALA A 147 12.80 -11.22 -3.70
CA ALA A 147 14.05 -10.75 -4.28
C ALA A 147 14.97 -10.21 -3.17
N GLU A 148 16.18 -9.82 -3.56
CA GLU A 148 17.12 -9.11 -2.70
C GLU A 148 17.29 -7.66 -3.16
N ARG A 149 17.36 -6.74 -2.20
CA ARG A 149 17.74 -5.34 -2.40
C ARG A 149 18.59 -4.88 -1.22
N ASP A 150 19.77 -4.34 -1.51
CA ASP A 150 20.68 -3.78 -0.51
C ASP A 150 20.96 -4.75 0.66
N GLY A 151 21.17 -6.04 0.36
CA GLY A 151 21.40 -7.09 1.36
C GLY A 151 20.15 -7.53 2.14
N ARG A 152 18.96 -7.10 1.73
CA ARG A 152 17.68 -7.40 2.41
C ARG A 152 16.73 -8.12 1.48
N ARG A 153 16.01 -9.10 2.03
CA ARG A 153 14.94 -9.79 1.32
C ARG A 153 13.71 -8.89 1.25
N VAL A 154 13.12 -8.78 0.06
CA VAL A 154 11.92 -8.00 -0.22
C VAL A 154 10.97 -8.80 -1.12
N ARG A 155 9.67 -8.73 -0.90
CA ARG A 155 8.67 -9.14 -1.89
C ARG A 155 8.47 -8.00 -2.86
N ARG A 156 8.59 -8.26 -4.17
CA ARG A 156 8.37 -7.27 -5.24
C ARG A 156 7.02 -7.48 -5.89
N ASP A 157 6.02 -6.69 -5.53
CA ASP A 157 4.73 -6.67 -6.21
C ASP A 157 4.75 -5.64 -7.34
N VAL A 158 3.87 -5.77 -8.32
CA VAL A 158 3.73 -4.82 -9.43
C VAL A 158 2.29 -4.34 -9.50
N LEU A 159 2.10 -3.03 -9.39
CA LEU A 159 0.84 -2.35 -9.68
C LEU A 159 0.94 -1.69 -11.05
N ARG A 160 -0.03 -1.95 -11.91
CA ARG A 160 -0.20 -1.25 -13.20
C ARG A 160 -1.53 -0.54 -13.19
N VAL A 161 -1.50 0.78 -13.14
CA VAL A 161 -2.68 1.64 -13.23
C VAL A 161 -2.86 2.01 -14.70
N ARG A 162 -4.11 2.06 -15.17
CA ARG A 162 -4.41 2.54 -16.51
C ARG A 162 -4.01 4.03 -16.65
N PRO A 163 -3.29 4.42 -17.71
CA PRO A 163 -2.88 5.81 -17.91
C PRO A 163 -4.04 6.81 -17.95
N ASP A 164 -5.21 6.37 -18.42
CA ASP A 164 -6.44 7.15 -18.57
C ASP A 164 -7.38 7.06 -17.37
N ALA A 165 -6.98 6.39 -16.28
CA ALA A 165 -7.83 6.22 -15.11
C ALA A 165 -8.21 7.59 -14.50
N PRO A 166 -9.52 7.90 -14.37
CA PRO A 166 -9.95 9.19 -13.86
C PRO A 166 -9.70 9.33 -12.36
N GLU A 167 -9.58 10.56 -11.87
CA GLU A 167 -9.62 10.84 -10.43
C GLU A 167 -11.10 10.83 -9.93
N PRO A 168 -11.39 10.35 -8.71
CA PRO A 168 -10.44 9.87 -7.70
C PRO A 168 -10.07 8.38 -7.84
N ALA A 169 -10.61 7.65 -8.84
CA ALA A 169 -10.39 6.21 -9.00
C ALA A 169 -8.91 5.85 -9.12
N ARG A 170 -8.12 6.66 -9.84
CA ARG A 170 -6.67 6.52 -9.93
C ARG A 170 -5.98 6.57 -8.57
N SER A 171 -6.25 7.62 -7.78
CA SER A 171 -5.68 7.77 -6.44
C SER A 171 -6.11 6.64 -5.50
N LEU A 172 -7.36 6.18 -5.60
CA LEU A 172 -7.85 5.05 -4.83
C LEU A 172 -7.14 3.75 -5.23
N ALA A 173 -6.95 3.47 -6.52
CA ALA A 173 -6.27 2.28 -7.01
C ALA A 173 -4.80 2.25 -6.57
N VAL A 174 -4.10 3.38 -6.64
CA VAL A 174 -2.74 3.51 -6.09
C VAL A 174 -2.71 3.20 -4.59
N ALA A 175 -3.64 3.76 -3.81
CA ALA A 175 -3.73 3.46 -2.39
C ALA A 175 -4.00 1.97 -2.11
N VAL A 176 -4.82 1.31 -2.95
CA VAL A 176 -5.03 -0.15 -2.89
C VAL A 176 -3.72 -0.90 -3.10
N GLY A 177 -2.99 -0.62 -4.19
CA GLY A 177 -1.74 -1.33 -4.48
C GLY A 177 -0.69 -1.14 -3.39
N LEU A 178 -0.50 0.09 -2.92
CA LEU A 178 0.50 0.41 -1.90
C LEU A 178 0.18 -0.13 -0.50
N ALA A 179 -1.11 -0.36 -0.20
CA ALA A 179 -1.58 -0.89 1.06
C ALA A 179 -2.32 -2.24 0.90
N PHE A 180 -1.98 -3.02 -0.13
CA PHE A 180 -2.80 -4.15 -0.58
C PHE A 180 -3.06 -5.18 0.51
N ASP A 181 -2.06 -5.46 1.35
CA ASP A 181 -2.19 -6.41 2.45
C ASP A 181 -3.09 -5.91 3.58
N VAL A 182 -3.11 -4.59 3.79
CA VAL A 182 -4.03 -3.95 4.73
C VAL A 182 -5.47 -4.02 4.20
N VAL A 183 -5.67 -3.66 2.92
CA VAL A 183 -6.97 -3.66 2.24
C VAL A 183 -7.56 -5.07 2.17
N ARG A 184 -6.76 -6.08 1.83
CA ARG A 184 -7.22 -7.49 1.77
C ARG A 184 -7.44 -8.12 3.14
N GLY A 185 -7.07 -7.44 4.22
CA GLY A 185 -7.31 -7.92 5.59
C GLY A 185 -6.31 -8.96 6.06
N VAL A 186 -5.08 -8.90 5.57
CA VAL A 186 -3.95 -9.72 6.05
C VAL A 186 -3.05 -8.89 7.00
N GLY A 187 -2.99 -7.58 6.78
CA GLY A 187 -2.24 -6.66 7.62
C GLY A 187 -0.74 -6.80 7.41
N THR A 188 -0.02 -7.17 8.49
CA THR A 188 1.45 -7.31 8.52
C THR A 188 1.94 -8.76 8.50
N ASN A 189 1.06 -9.76 8.62
CA ASN A 189 1.45 -11.17 8.79
C ASN A 189 1.35 -11.92 7.46
N HIS A 190 2.46 -12.48 6.98
CA HIS A 190 2.49 -13.33 5.77
C HIS A 190 3.16 -14.67 6.10
N THR A 191 2.37 -15.75 6.17
CA THR A 191 2.88 -17.13 6.17
C THR A 191 2.46 -17.92 4.92
N GLY A 192 1.58 -17.37 4.09
CA GLY A 192 0.98 -18.07 2.95
C GLY A 192 1.57 -17.70 1.59
N GLY A 193 2.08 -18.72 0.89
CA GLY A 193 2.50 -18.73 -0.51
C GLY A 193 1.34 -18.81 -1.51
N ASP A 194 0.15 -18.33 -1.17
CA ASP A 194 -0.94 -18.26 -2.15
C ASP A 194 -0.66 -17.09 -3.10
N GLY A 195 -0.10 -17.41 -4.26
CA GLY A 195 -0.02 -16.51 -5.41
C GLY A 195 -1.42 -16.16 -5.87
N PHE A 196 -1.70 -14.87 -6.01
CA PHE A 196 -2.94 -14.37 -6.58
C PHE A 196 -2.59 -13.20 -7.49
N ASP A 197 -3.08 -13.25 -8.72
CA ASP A 197 -2.91 -12.21 -9.73
C ASP A 197 -4.24 -11.53 -10.05
N PHE A 198 -4.19 -10.21 -10.18
CA PHE A 198 -5.25 -9.38 -10.75
C PHE A 198 -4.81 -8.94 -12.14
N PRO A 199 -5.21 -9.68 -13.20
CA PRO A 199 -5.07 -9.14 -14.54
C PRO A 199 -5.90 -7.86 -14.64
N ALA A 200 -5.34 -6.82 -15.25
CA ALA A 200 -6.13 -5.66 -15.67
C ALA A 200 -7.12 -6.14 -16.75
N ALA A 201 -8.37 -5.68 -16.67
CA ALA A 201 -9.37 -5.92 -17.70
C ALA A 201 -9.09 -5.12 -18.97
#